data_AF-A0A2H6MY37-F1
#
_entry.id   AF-A0A2H6MY37-F1
#
_cell.length_a   1.000
_cell.length_b   1.000
_cell.length_c   1.000
_cell.angle_alpha   90.00
_cell.angle_beta   90.00
_cell.angle_gamma   90.00
#
_symmetry.space_group_name_H-M   'P 1'
#
loop_
_entity.id
_entity.type
_entity.pdbx_description
1 polymer ?
#
loop_
_entity_poly.entity_id
_entity_poly.type
_entity_poly.pdbx_seq_one_letter_code
_entity_poly.pdbx_strand_id
1 'polypeptide(L)'
;EYMGELIYIFKQQNLEQRQADVEYELRCLLNKPDKDWTDDDRIREKVLMEELVTIIEQRNAIVNSLDEDRQREEEEDKMLEAMIKKKEFRKDSEADSKKKGKFKPMKVLKLLGNKPDSKNRSPKEKS
;
A
#
# COMPACT_ATOMS: atom_id res chain seq x y z
N GLU A 1 -5.33 1.19 -0.42
CA GLU A 1 -5.61 -0.24 -0.70
C GLU A 1 -7.03 -0.59 -1.17
N TYR A 2 -8.12 -0.35 -0.42
CA TYR A 2 -9.45 -0.99 -0.63
C TYR A 2 -10.12 -0.92 -2.02
N MET A 3 -9.90 0.14 -2.80
CA MET A 3 -10.50 0.26 -4.15
C MET A 3 -9.95 -0.80 -5.11
N GLY A 4 -8.68 -1.18 -4.97
CA GLY A 4 -8.03 -2.19 -5.82
C GLY A 4 -8.57 -3.59 -5.55
N GLU A 5 -8.65 -3.96 -4.28
CA GLU A 5 -9.20 -5.26 -3.84
C GLU A 5 -10.65 -5.45 -4.34
N LEU A 6 -11.48 -4.41 -4.24
CA LEU A 6 -12.88 -4.47 -4.70
C LEU A 6 -12.99 -4.68 -6.22
N ILE A 7 -12.09 -4.08 -7.01
CA ILE A 7 -12.03 -4.29 -8.46
C ILE A 7 -11.69 -5.76 -8.76
N TYR A 8 -10.73 -6.34 -8.04
CA TYR A 8 -10.37 -7.75 -8.23
C TYR A 8 -11.49 -8.71 -7.83
N ILE A 9 -12.22 -8.43 -6.75
CA ILE A 9 -13.42 -9.20 -6.36
C ILE A 9 -14.47 -9.16 -7.46
N PHE A 10 -14.77 -7.97 -8.00
CA PHE A 10 -15.75 -7.84 -9.08
C PHE A 10 -15.30 -8.59 -10.35
N LYS A 11 -14.02 -8.47 -10.73
CA LYS A 11 -13.46 -9.22 -11.87
C LYS A 11 -13.57 -10.73 -11.64
N GLN A 12 -13.21 -11.21 -10.45
CA GLN A 12 -13.31 -12.61 -10.07
C GLN A 12 -14.75 -13.13 -10.19
N GLN A 13 -15.73 -12.38 -9.68
CA GLN A 13 -17.15 -12.77 -9.77
C GLN A 13 -17.62 -12.89 -11.22
N ASN A 14 -17.21 -11.98 -12.11
CA ASN A 14 -17.54 -12.07 -13.53
C ASN A 14 -16.93 -13.31 -14.19
N LEU A 15 -15.68 -13.64 -13.85
CA LEU A 15 -15.01 -14.84 -14.34
C LEU A 15 -15.68 -16.12 -13.84
N GLU A 16 -16.08 -16.16 -12.58
CA GLU A 16 -16.80 -17.29 -11.99
C GLU A 16 -18.19 -17.49 -12.61
N GLN A 17 -18.92 -16.40 -12.87
CA GLN A 17 -20.19 -16.47 -13.59
C GLN A 17 -19.97 -17.00 -15.02
N ARG A 18 -18.98 -16.46 -15.74
CA ARG A 18 -18.68 -16.92 -17.10
C ARG A 18 -18.28 -18.40 -17.11
N GLN A 19 -17.46 -18.83 -16.14
CA GLN A 19 -17.06 -20.23 -15.98
C GLN A 19 -18.29 -21.13 -15.84
N ALA A 20 -19.25 -20.76 -14.98
CA ALA A 20 -20.48 -21.52 -14.79
C ALA A 20 -21.29 -21.66 -16.09
N ASP A 21 -21.38 -20.59 -16.88
CA ASP A 21 -22.07 -20.60 -18.17
C ASP A 21 -21.38 -21.52 -19.19
N VAL A 22 -20.04 -21.45 -19.28
CA VAL A 22 -19.23 -22.31 -20.17
C VAL A 22 -19.36 -23.78 -19.76
N GLU A 23 -19.21 -24.09 -18.47
CA GLU A 23 -19.32 -25.46 -17.95
C GLU A 23 -20.73 -26.03 -18.13
N TYR A 24 -21.77 -25.21 -18.00
CA TYR A 24 -23.13 -25.63 -18.27
C TYR A 24 -23.31 -26.03 -19.74
N GLU A 25 -22.85 -25.19 -20.67
CA GLU A 25 -22.95 -25.48 -22.10
C GLU A 25 -22.15 -26.73 -22.49
N LEU A 26 -20.92 -26.84 -21.98
CA LEU A 26 -20.08 -28.01 -22.21
C LEU A 26 -20.76 -29.29 -21.71
N ARG A 27 -21.36 -29.25 -20.53
CA ARG A 27 -22.12 -30.38 -19.97
C ARG A 27 -23.32 -30.75 -20.82
N CYS A 28 -24.07 -29.76 -21.33
CA CYS A 28 -25.17 -30.00 -22.25
C CYS A 28 -24.71 -30.71 -23.53
N LEU A 29 -23.56 -30.32 -24.07
CA LEU A 29 -22.98 -30.93 -25.26
C LEU A 29 -22.50 -32.37 -24.98
N LEU A 30 -21.77 -32.58 -23.88
CA LEU A 30 -21.26 -33.89 -23.47
C LEU A 30 -22.36 -34.90 -23.08
N ASN A 31 -23.56 -34.43 -22.75
CA ASN A 31 -24.71 -35.30 -22.48
C ASN A 31 -25.38 -35.85 -23.75
N LYS A 32 -25.02 -35.36 -24.94
CA LYS A 32 -25.50 -35.92 -26.22
C LYS A 32 -24.74 -37.22 -26.52
N PRO A 33 -25.39 -38.26 -27.04
CA PRO A 33 -24.69 -39.47 -27.49
C PRO A 33 -23.66 -39.14 -28.58
N ASP A 34 -22.45 -39.69 -28.51
CA ASP A 34 -21.34 -39.38 -29.44
C ASP A 34 -21.69 -39.54 -30.93
N LYS A 35 -22.58 -40.48 -31.25
CA LYS A 35 -23.09 -40.72 -32.60
C LYS A 35 -23.92 -39.56 -33.17
N ASP A 36 -24.48 -38.73 -32.29
CA ASP A 36 -25.34 -37.60 -32.62
C ASP A 36 -24.53 -36.28 -32.65
N TRP A 37 -23.22 -36.33 -32.41
CA TRP A 37 -22.35 -35.16 -32.50
C TRP A 37 -22.09 -34.77 -33.95
N THR A 38 -22.33 -33.49 -34.22
CA THR A 38 -21.94 -32.84 -35.46
C THR A 38 -20.48 -32.37 -35.41
N ASP A 39 -19.91 -32.02 -36.56
CA ASP A 39 -18.61 -31.36 -36.59
C ASP A 39 -18.63 -30.00 -35.87
N ASP A 40 -19.77 -29.30 -35.92
CA ASP A 40 -19.99 -28.07 -35.17
C ASP A 40 -19.97 -28.31 -33.65
N ASP A 41 -20.54 -29.41 -33.15
CA ASP A 41 -20.45 -29.78 -31.73
C ASP A 41 -18.99 -30.03 -31.32
N ARG A 42 -18.18 -30.69 -32.17
CA ARG A 42 -16.75 -30.92 -31.89
C ARG A 42 -15.95 -29.63 -31.87
N ILE A 43 -16.26 -28.70 -32.77
CA ILE A 43 -15.61 -27.38 -32.79
C ILE A 43 -16.03 -26.61 -31.53
N ARG A 44 -17.32 -26.65 -31.19
CA ARG A 44 -17.84 -25.93 -30.03
C ARG A 44 -17.24 -26.44 -28.73
N GLU A 45 -17.08 -27.75 -28.57
CA GLU A 45 -16.39 -28.36 -27.43
C GLU A 45 -14.96 -27.81 -27.25
N LYS A 46 -14.17 -27.78 -28.32
CA LYS A 46 -12.81 -27.22 -28.27
C LYS A 46 -12.80 -25.75 -27.86
N VAL A 47 -13.70 -24.95 -28.42
CA VAL A 47 -13.82 -23.53 -28.07
C VAL A 47 -14.21 -23.34 -26.60
N LEU A 48 -15.17 -24.13 -26.11
CA LEU A 48 -15.57 -24.08 -24.70
C LEU A 48 -14.41 -24.49 -23.77
N MET A 49 -13.66 -25.53 -24.13
CA MET A 49 -12.49 -25.99 -23.37
C MET A 49 -11.38 -24.92 -23.34
N GLU A 50 -11.09 -24.29 -24.47
CA GLU A 50 -10.09 -23.21 -24.55
C GLU A 50 -10.53 -21.96 -23.77
N GLU A 51 -11.83 -21.66 -23.77
CA GLU A 51 -12.38 -20.59 -22.95
C GLU A 51 -12.27 -20.89 -21.45
N LEU A 52 -12.50 -22.13 -21.00
CA LEU A 52 -12.27 -22.52 -19.60
C LEU A 52 -10.80 -22.32 -19.19
N VAL A 53 -9.86 -22.73 -20.04
CA VAL A 53 -8.42 -22.52 -19.78
C VAL A 53 -8.13 -21.03 -19.67
N THR A 54 -8.65 -20.21 -20.59
CA THR A 54 -8.48 -18.75 -20.56
C THR A 54 -9.04 -18.14 -19.27
N ILE A 55 -10.21 -18.59 -18.81
CA ILE A 55 -10.81 -18.10 -17.55
C ILE A 55 -9.92 -18.47 -16.36
N ILE A 56 -9.39 -19.70 -16.30
CA ILE A 56 -8.47 -20.14 -15.25
C ILE A 56 -7.21 -19.28 -15.23
N GLU A 57 -6.63 -19.01 -16.40
CA GLU A 57 -5.45 -18.14 -16.54
C GLU A 57 -5.73 -16.72 -16.06
N GLN A 58 -6.90 -16.16 -16.39
CA GLN A 58 -7.32 -14.83 -15.93
C GLN A 58 -7.53 -14.78 -14.41
N ARG A 59 -8.13 -15.82 -13.81
CA ARG A 59 -8.25 -15.93 -12.34
C ARG A 59 -6.89 -16.04 -11.68
N ASN A 60 -5.97 -16.81 -12.27
CA ASN A 60 -4.58 -16.90 -11.78
C ASN A 60 -3.87 -15.54 -11.83
N ALA A 61 -4.09 -14.74 -12.89
CA ALA A 61 -3.51 -13.41 -12.98
C ALA A 61 -4.02 -12.47 -11.87
N ILE A 62 -5.28 -12.60 -11.44
CA ILE A 62 -5.82 -11.87 -10.28
C ILE A 62 -5.10 -12.28 -9.00
N VAL A 63 -4.97 -13.58 -8.75
CA VAL A 63 -4.28 -14.11 -7.55
C VAL A 63 -2.85 -13.60 -7.49
N ASN A 64 -2.10 -13.73 -8.59
CA ASN A 64 -0.72 -13.26 -8.66
C ASN A 64 -0.62 -11.75 -8.39
N SER A 65 -1.54 -10.95 -8.94
CA SER A 65 -1.55 -9.50 -8.71
C SER A 65 -1.78 -9.15 -7.24
N LEU A 66 -2.70 -9.84 -6.57
CA LEU A 66 -2.99 -9.66 -5.15
C LEU A 66 -1.82 -10.09 -4.25
N ASP A 67 -1.13 -11.17 -4.62
CA ASP A 67 0.04 -11.65 -3.89
C ASP A 67 1.23 -10.69 -4.04
N GLU A 68 1.42 -10.12 -5.24
CA GLU A 68 2.41 -9.06 -5.47
C GLU A 68 2.10 -7.78 -4.70
N ASP A 69 0.84 -7.35 -4.66
CA ASP A 69 0.39 -6.21 -3.85
C ASP A 69 0.74 -6.43 -2.37
N ARG A 70 0.40 -7.60 -1.83
CA ARG A 70 0.72 -7.97 -0.45
C ARG A 70 2.23 -7.97 -0.18
N GLN A 71 3.02 -8.52 -1.10
CA GLN A 71 4.47 -8.55 -0.94
C GLN A 71 5.07 -7.13 -0.89
N ARG A 72 4.60 -6.22 -1.75
CA ARG A 72 5.04 -4.82 -1.74
C ARG A 72 4.73 -4.15 -0.41
N GLU A 73 3.52 -4.32 0.10
CA GLU A 73 3.11 -3.76 1.40
C GLU A 73 4.02 -4.26 2.54
N GLU A 74 4.32 -5.55 2.58
CA GLU A 74 5.23 -6.12 3.59
C GLU A 74 6.66 -5.58 3.49
N GLU A 75 7.16 -5.33 2.27
CA GLU A 75 8.49 -4.75 2.05
C GLU A 75 8.55 -3.28 2.50
N GLU A 76 7.50 -2.50 2.22
CA GLU A 76 7.35 -1.12 2.68
C GLU A 76 7.29 -1.04 4.21
N ASP A 77 6.54 -1.93 4.85
CA ASP A 77 6.44 -2.02 6.32
C ASP A 77 7.79 -2.37 6.96
N LYS A 78 8.50 -3.37 6.43
CA LYS A 78 9.85 -3.75 6.90
C LYS A 78 10.83 -2.57 6.77
N MET A 79 10.75 -1.82 5.67
CA MET A 79 11.59 -0.65 5.47
C MET A 79 11.26 0.45 6.48
N LEU A 80 9.97 0.72 6.71
CA LEU A 80 9.51 1.71 7.67
C LEU A 80 9.94 1.35 9.10
N GLU A 81 9.76 0.09 9.51
CA GLU A 81 10.19 -0.41 10.83
C GLU A 81 11.69 -0.22 11.03
N ALA A 82 12.50 -0.56 10.02
CA ALA A 82 13.95 -0.37 10.07
C ALA A 82 14.33 1.12 10.21
N MET A 83 13.62 2.03 9.53
CA MET A 83 13.84 3.47 9.65
C MET A 83 13.47 4.00 11.04
N ILE A 84 12.37 3.54 11.63
CA ILE A 84 11.94 3.91 12.98
C ILE A 84 12.99 3.46 14.00
N LYS A 85 13.35 2.17 13.99
CA LYS A 85 14.37 1.60 14.87
C LYS A 85 15.69 2.36 14.77
N LYS A 86 16.15 2.69 13.56
CA LYS A 86 17.38 3.47 13.35
C LYS A 86 17.29 4.90 13.92
N LYS A 87 16.13 5.56 13.84
CA LYS A 87 15.92 6.88 14.45
C LYS A 87 15.94 6.81 15.98
N GLU A 88 15.36 5.77 16.58
CA GLU A 88 15.39 5.54 18.03
C GLU A 88 16.83 5.34 18.53
N PHE A 89 17.62 4.48 17.88
CA PHE A 89 19.03 4.30 18.23
C PHE A 89 19.87 5.58 18.14
N ARG A 90 19.59 6.44 17.15
CA ARG A 90 20.27 7.75 17.03
C ARG A 90 19.91 8.69 18.17
N LYS A 91 18.63 8.73 18.56
CA LYS A 91 18.15 9.57 19.66
C LYS A 91 18.79 9.18 21.00
N ASP A 92 18.95 7.88 21.26
CA ASP A 92 19.63 7.39 22.47
C ASP A 92 21.14 7.71 22.46
N SER A 93 21.79 7.60 21.29
CA SER A 93 23.21 7.96 21.14
C SER A 93 23.47 9.47 21.30
N GLU A 94 22.56 10.33 20.82
CA GLU A 94 22.63 11.79 21.04
C GLU A 94 22.31 12.21 22.48
N ALA A 95 21.44 11.47 23.18
CA ALA A 95 21.15 11.71 24.59
C ALA A 95 22.34 11.33 25.50
N ASP A 96 23.10 10.30 25.13
CA ASP A 96 24.25 9.83 25.92
C ASP A 96 25.54 10.63 25.65
N SER A 97 25.70 11.17 24.43
CA SER A 97 26.82 12.06 24.07
C SER A 97 26.70 13.47 24.67
N LYS A 98 25.50 13.94 25.01
CA LYS A 98 25.28 15.20 25.76
C LYS A 98 25.74 15.16 27.22
N LYS A 99 26.05 13.99 27.79
CA LYS A 99 26.50 13.85 29.19
C LYS A 99 28.02 13.97 29.39
N LYS A 100 28.82 14.13 28.33
CA LYS A 100 30.28 14.33 28.42
C LYS A 100 30.72 15.75 28.05
N GLY A 101 30.08 16.76 28.63
CA GLY A 101 30.52 18.16 28.56
C GLY A 101 30.66 18.74 29.95
N LYS A 102 31.85 18.64 30.54
CA LYS A 102 32.17 19.25 31.85
C LYS A 102 32.32 20.77 31.67
N PHE A 103 31.22 21.47 31.46
CA PHE A 103 31.22 22.94 31.39
C PHE A 103 31.38 23.50 32.80
N LYS A 104 32.53 24.11 33.06
CA LYS A 104 32.82 24.87 34.27
C LYS A 104 32.03 26.19 34.21
N PRO A 105 31.27 26.59 35.25
CA PRO A 105 30.62 27.89 35.26
C PRO A 105 31.67 28.98 35.51
N MET A 106 31.92 29.85 34.53
CA MET A 106 32.65 31.10 34.75
C MET A 106 31.79 32.02 35.63
N LYS A 107 32.35 32.44 36.76
CA LYS A 107 31.79 33.49 37.61
C LYS A 107 32.04 34.84 36.93
N VAL A 108 31.00 35.53 36.48
CA VAL A 108 31.10 36.94 36.10
C VAL A 108 30.67 37.80 37.29
N LEU A 109 31.62 38.56 37.82
CA LEU A 109 31.40 39.59 38.83
C LEU A 109 30.52 40.70 38.27
N LYS A 110 29.56 41.14 39.09
CA LYS A 110 28.83 42.41 38.96
C LYS A 110 29.78 43.58 39.25
N LEU A 111 29.84 44.61 38.40
CA LEU A 111 30.17 45.97 38.85
C LEU A 111 29.68 47.07 37.87
N LEU A 112 28.57 47.71 38.25
CA LEU A 112 28.25 49.16 38.24
C LEU A 112 28.41 50.01 36.95
N GLY A 113 27.37 50.80 36.63
CA GLY A 113 27.53 51.99 35.78
C GLY A 113 26.27 52.69 35.24
N ASN A 114 25.49 53.33 36.11
CA ASN A 114 24.69 54.55 35.94
C ASN A 114 23.64 54.73 34.80
N LYS A 115 22.38 54.92 35.25
CA LYS A 115 21.30 55.78 34.72
C LYS A 115 21.49 57.20 35.34
N PRO A 116 21.17 58.38 34.75
CA PRO A 116 19.79 58.81 34.41
C PRO A 116 19.61 59.77 33.19
N ASP A 117 18.51 59.61 32.44
CA ASP A 117 17.34 60.53 32.30
C ASP A 117 17.41 61.60 31.20
N SER A 118 16.43 61.59 30.29
CA SER A 118 15.47 62.72 30.10
C SER A 118 14.52 62.50 28.90
N LYS A 119 13.20 62.54 29.21
CA LYS A 119 12.05 63.16 28.49
C LYS A 119 12.12 63.27 26.95
N ASN A 120 11.11 62.87 26.16
CA ASN A 120 9.74 63.38 26.22
C ASN A 120 8.79 62.68 25.20
N ARG A 121 7.52 62.53 25.63
CA ARG A 121 6.22 62.63 24.89
C ARG A 121 5.87 61.70 23.71
N SER A 122 4.83 60.90 23.96
CA SER A 122 3.81 60.33 23.05
C SER A 122 2.82 61.43 22.57
N PRO A 123 1.74 61.20 21.77
CA PRO A 123 1.06 59.92 21.42
C PRO A 123 0.45 59.73 19.99
N LYS A 124 0.05 58.46 19.73
CA LYS A 124 -1.11 57.91 18.97
C LYS A 124 -1.60 58.52 17.64
N GLU A 125 -1.85 57.63 16.66
CA GLU A 125 -3.13 57.24 15.99
C GLU A 125 -2.75 56.37 14.75
N LYS A 126 -3.22 55.14 14.51
CA LYS A 126 -4.56 54.55 14.26
C LYS A 126 -5.39 55.28 13.20
N SER A 127 -5.46 54.67 12.02
CA SER A 127 -6.64 54.65 11.16
C SER A 127 -6.80 53.27 10.53
#